data_AF-A0A5K0WJD5-F1
#
_entry.id   AF-A0A5K0WJD5-F1
#
_cell.length_a   1.000
_cell.length_b   1.000
_cell.length_c   1.000
_cell.angle_alpha   90.00
_cell.angle_beta   90.00
_cell.angle_gamma   90.00
#
_symmetry.space_group_name_H-M   'P 1'
#
loop_
_entity.id
_entity.type
_entity.pdbx_description
1 polymer ?
#
loop_
_entity_poly.entity_id
_entity_poly.type
_entity_poly.pdbx_seq_one_letter_code
_entity_poly.pdbx_strand_id
1 'polypeptide(L)'
;RLRCRCNFHALKFAHKIQETGALLVRRMHQQTLTQSVLDDNLLGHFRASSTRTGEKFVLGASSKYLAMHLRFEIDMAAYSLCEFGGGAEEKKELDTFRAIHFPALTLFANST
;
A
#
# COMPACT_ATOMS: atom_id res chain seq x y z
N ARG A 1 3.19 2.17 -25.79
CA ARG A 1 3.17 2.98 -24.54
C ARG A 1 1.73 3.02 -24.00
N LEU A 2 1.32 2.02 -23.23
CA LEU A 2 -0.02 1.98 -22.62
C LEU A 2 0.02 2.78 -21.31
N ARG A 3 -0.38 4.04 -21.36
CA ARG A 3 -0.76 4.78 -20.15
C ARG A 3 -2.23 5.12 -20.30
N CYS A 4 -3.10 4.16 -20.01
CA CYS A 4 -4.46 4.52 -19.65
C CYS A 4 -4.35 5.42 -18.42
N ARG A 5 -4.69 6.71 -18.57
CA ARG A 5 -4.83 7.59 -17.42
C ARG A 5 -6.11 7.16 -16.72
N CYS A 6 -6.02 6.13 -15.87
CA CYS A 6 -7.12 5.78 -14.99
C CYS A 6 -7.52 7.03 -14.22
N ASN A 7 -8.80 7.39 -14.25
CA ASN A 7 -9.32 8.47 -13.46
C ASN A 7 -9.40 8.01 -12.00
N PHE A 8 -8.31 8.16 -11.26
CA PHE A 8 -8.23 7.77 -9.86
C PHE A 8 -9.24 8.52 -8.97
N HIS A 9 -9.72 9.70 -9.39
CA HIS A 9 -10.80 10.40 -8.67
C HIS A 9 -12.15 9.69 -8.76
N ALA A 10 -12.37 8.88 -9.80
CA ALA A 10 -13.55 8.04 -9.94
C ALA A 10 -13.44 6.72 -9.14
N LEU A 11 -12.22 6.30 -8.78
CA LEU A 11 -11.96 5.09 -8.01
C LEU A 11 -12.08 5.36 -6.51
N LYS A 12 -13.31 5.58 -6.06
CA LYS A 12 -13.62 5.71 -4.63
C LYS A 12 -13.91 4.33 -4.04
N PHE A 13 -13.46 4.11 -2.81
CA PHE A 13 -13.84 2.92 -2.06
C PHE A 13 -15.35 2.91 -1.81
N ALA A 14 -15.94 1.73 -1.70
CA ALA A 14 -17.33 1.60 -1.27
C ALA A 14 -17.55 2.26 0.09
N HIS A 15 -18.72 2.85 0.29
CA HIS A 15 -19.06 3.64 1.49
C HIS A 15 -18.72 2.93 2.81
N LYS A 16 -19.05 1.62 2.93
CA LYS A 16 -18.74 0.81 4.12
C LYS A 16 -17.23 0.69 4.40
N ILE A 17 -16.41 0.63 3.35
CA ILE A 17 -14.94 0.59 3.48
C ILE A 17 -14.42 1.94 3.97
N GLN A 18 -14.95 3.04 3.43
CA GLN A 18 -14.57 4.39 3.85
C GLN A 18 -14.93 4.66 5.31
N GLU A 19 -16.13 4.24 5.73
CA GLU A 19 -16.59 4.33 7.13
C GLU A 19 -15.66 3.56 8.07
N THR A 20 -15.35 2.31 7.70
CA THR A 20 -14.46 1.44 8.48
C THR A 20 -13.05 2.04 8.56
N GLY A 21 -12.51 2.52 7.44
CA GLY A 21 -11.21 3.18 7.39
C GLY A 21 -11.15 4.43 8.28
N ALA A 22 -12.20 5.25 8.27
CA ALA A 22 -12.28 6.45 9.10
C ALA A 22 -12.28 6.10 10.60
N LEU A 23 -13.01 5.04 10.98
CA LEU A 23 -13.03 4.54 12.34
C LEU A 23 -11.66 4.02 12.79
N LEU A 24 -10.94 3.31 11.92
CA LEU A 24 -9.60 2.79 12.21
C LEU A 24 -8.59 3.91 12.41
N VAL A 25 -8.52 4.87 11.48
CA VAL A 25 -7.60 6.02 11.57
C VAL A 25 -7.87 6.83 12.84
N ARG A 26 -9.14 7.10 13.15
CA ARG A 26 -9.54 7.81 14.38
C ARG A 26 -9.03 7.10 15.64
N ARG A 27 -9.11 5.77 15.69
CA ARG A 27 -8.63 4.96 16.82
C ARG A 27 -7.11 4.95 16.91
N MET A 28 -6.40 4.75 15.79
CA MET A 28 -4.94 4.77 15.75
C MET A 28 -4.39 6.11 16.22
N HIS A 29 -5.02 7.22 15.84
CA HIS A 29 -4.55 8.56 16.22
C HIS A 29 -5.01 9.00 17.62
N GLN A 30 -5.60 8.12 18.44
CA GLN A 30 -6.10 8.46 19.77
C GLN A 30 -7.03 9.69 19.76
N GLN A 31 -7.93 9.78 18.77
CA GLN A 31 -8.82 10.93 18.57
C GLN A 31 -8.10 12.26 18.22
N THR A 32 -6.79 12.24 17.96
CA THR A 32 -6.06 13.42 17.47
C THR A 32 -6.33 13.61 15.98
N LEU A 33 -6.98 14.70 15.62
CA LEU A 33 -7.28 15.03 14.23
C LEU A 33 -6.03 15.62 13.55
N THR A 34 -5.31 14.79 12.80
CA THR A 34 -4.27 15.27 11.87
C THR A 34 -4.88 15.36 10.48
N GLN A 35 -4.89 16.56 9.90
CA GLN A 35 -5.47 16.80 8.58
C GLN A 35 -4.48 16.41 7.50
N SER A 36 -4.61 15.21 6.93
CA SER A 36 -3.92 14.85 5.70
C SER A 36 -4.76 15.26 4.49
N VAL A 37 -4.10 15.76 3.45
CA VAL A 37 -4.70 16.12 2.16
C VAL A 37 -5.27 14.89 1.44
N LEU A 38 -4.79 13.69 1.80
CA LEU A 38 -5.26 12.42 1.23
C LEU A 38 -6.57 11.92 1.84
N ASP A 39 -6.93 12.41 3.03
CA ASP A 39 -8.10 11.92 3.78
C ASP A 39 -9.42 12.21 3.05
N ASP A 40 -9.49 13.33 2.32
CA ASP A 40 -10.74 13.75 1.63
C ASP A 40 -11.13 12.78 0.52
N ASN A 41 -10.13 12.22 -0.19
CA ASN A 41 -10.39 11.26 -1.27
C ASN A 41 -10.57 9.83 -0.74
N LEU A 42 -9.91 9.47 0.36
CA LEU A 42 -9.92 8.11 0.92
C LEU A 42 -11.13 7.86 1.83
N LEU A 43 -11.39 8.79 2.75
CA LEU A 43 -12.41 8.65 3.80
C LEU A 43 -13.71 9.40 3.46
N GLY A 44 -13.65 10.35 2.51
CA GLY A 44 -14.81 11.14 2.11
C GLY A 44 -15.45 11.88 3.28
N HIS A 45 -16.78 11.87 3.33
CA HIS A 45 -17.58 12.58 4.34
C HIS A 45 -17.45 12.01 5.77
N PHE A 46 -16.95 10.78 5.92
CA PHE A 46 -16.79 10.16 7.24
C PHE A 46 -15.71 10.80 8.10
N ARG A 47 -14.79 11.55 7.47
CA ARG A 47 -13.83 12.42 8.13
C ARG A 47 -14.51 13.34 9.15
N ALA A 48 -15.60 13.99 8.75
CA ALA A 48 -16.31 15.02 9.51
C ALA A 48 -17.30 14.46 10.54
N SER A 49 -17.77 13.22 10.39
CA SER A 49 -18.66 12.56 11.37
C SER A 49 -18.00 12.30 12.72
N SER A 50 -16.69 12.55 12.83
CA SER A 50 -15.88 12.39 14.03
C SER A 50 -16.01 13.54 15.02
N THR A 51 -16.62 14.67 14.63
CA THR A 51 -16.67 15.87 15.46
C THR A 51 -17.58 15.66 16.67
N ARG A 52 -16.99 15.27 17.81
CA ARG A 52 -17.56 15.71 19.09
C ARG A 52 -17.26 17.20 19.17
N THR A 53 -18.31 18.01 19.23
CA THR A 53 -18.27 19.44 19.56
C THR A 53 -17.35 19.67 20.76
N GLY A 54 -16.10 20.08 20.52
CA GLY A 54 -15.11 20.39 21.58
C GLY A 54 -13.67 19.90 21.37
N GLU A 55 -13.33 19.09 20.35
CA GLU A 55 -11.96 18.58 20.17
C GLU A 55 -11.01 19.62 19.56
N LYS A 56 -9.85 19.83 20.22
CA LYS A 56 -8.77 20.74 19.79
C LYS A 56 -8.15 20.25 18.49
N PHE A 57 -8.39 20.97 17.40
CA PHE A 57 -7.67 20.78 16.14
C PHE A 57 -6.23 21.25 16.31
N VAL A 58 -5.28 20.31 16.45
CA VAL A 58 -3.86 20.64 16.49
C VAL A 58 -3.33 20.70 15.06
N LEU A 59 -3.45 21.88 14.45
CA LEU A 59 -2.71 22.21 13.23
C LEU A 59 -1.21 21.99 13.48
N GLY A 60 -0.63 21.01 12.80
CA GLY A 60 0.82 20.78 12.83
C GLY A 60 1.31 19.62 13.69
N ALA A 61 0.44 18.82 14.32
CA ALA A 61 0.86 17.53 14.86
C ALA A 61 1.11 16.55 13.71
N SER A 62 2.38 16.21 13.45
CA SER A 62 2.71 15.14 12.51
C SER A 62 2.21 13.80 13.05
N SER A 63 1.49 13.03 12.23
CA SER A 63 1.08 11.68 12.60
C SER A 63 2.33 10.82 12.84
N LYS A 64 2.45 10.21 14.03
CA LYS A 64 3.61 9.38 14.42
C LYS A 64 3.56 7.96 13.83
N TYR A 65 3.11 7.84 12.58
CA TYR A 65 2.86 6.55 11.95
C TYR A 65 3.57 6.46 10.60
N LEU A 66 4.22 5.32 10.35
CA LEU A 66 4.78 4.93 9.06
C LEU A 66 3.91 3.80 8.51
N ALA A 67 3.28 4.02 7.36
CA ALA A 67 2.54 2.99 6.65
C ALA A 67 3.48 2.26 5.68
N MET A 68 3.57 0.93 5.81
CA MET A 68 4.32 0.07 4.88
C MET A 68 3.36 -0.96 4.28
N HIS A 69 3.31 -1.03 2.96
CA HIS A 69 2.60 -2.09 2.25
C HIS A 69 3.63 -3.11 1.76
N LEU A 70 3.75 -4.22 2.49
CA LEU A 70 4.66 -5.32 2.14
C LEU A 70 3.89 -6.37 1.35
N ARG A 71 4.49 -6.81 0.25
CA ARG A 71 3.89 -7.72 -0.71
C ARG A 71 4.78 -8.96 -0.81
N PHE A 72 4.26 -10.12 -0.41
CA PHE A 72 5.06 -11.34 -0.14
C PHE A 72 4.82 -12.49 -1.11
N GLU A 73 4.20 -12.26 -2.26
CA GLU A 73 3.98 -13.32 -3.23
C GLU A 73 5.27 -13.68 -3.99
N ILE A 74 5.31 -14.93 -4.46
CA ILE A 74 6.45 -15.53 -5.17
C ILE A 74 6.84 -14.75 -6.44
N ASP A 75 5.88 -14.09 -7.10
CA ASP A 75 6.14 -13.30 -8.30
C ASP A 75 7.02 -12.08 -8.00
N MET A 76 6.78 -11.39 -6.89
CA MET A 76 7.59 -10.27 -6.43
C MET A 76 8.98 -10.71 -5.98
N ALA A 77 9.06 -11.80 -5.22
CA ALA A 77 10.34 -12.37 -4.80
C ALA A 77 11.19 -12.81 -6.01
N ALA A 78 10.58 -13.56 -6.93
CA ALA A 78 11.23 -14.01 -8.17
C ALA A 78 11.68 -12.84 -9.04
N TYR A 79 10.84 -11.81 -9.23
CA TYR A 79 11.18 -10.66 -10.06
C TYR A 79 12.30 -9.79 -9.48
N SER A 80 12.43 -9.72 -8.14
CA SER A 80 13.45 -8.92 -7.47
C SER A 80 14.89 -9.41 -7.68
N LEU A 81 15.06 -10.67 -8.12
CA LEU A 81 16.36 -11.36 -8.20
C LEU A 81 17.14 -11.39 -6.88
N CYS A 82 16.51 -11.04 -5.76
CA CYS A 82 17.14 -11.07 -4.44
C CYS A 82 17.06 -12.49 -3.88
N GLU A 83 18.21 -13.01 -3.44
CA GLU A 83 18.33 -14.30 -2.75
C GLU A 83 18.72 -14.11 -1.27
N PHE A 84 18.76 -12.86 -0.78
CA PHE A 84 19.22 -12.53 0.56
C PHE A 84 18.32 -13.14 1.64
N GLY A 85 18.93 -13.92 2.53
CA GLY A 85 18.22 -14.61 3.62
C GLY A 85 17.55 -15.92 3.20
N GLY A 86 17.55 -16.26 1.91
CA GLY A 86 17.00 -17.51 1.39
C GLY A 86 17.97 -18.68 1.36
N GLY A 87 17.44 -19.88 1.14
CA GLY A 87 18.20 -21.14 1.04
C GLY A 87 18.36 -21.65 -0.40
N ALA A 88 19.16 -22.71 -0.57
CA ALA A 88 19.36 -23.34 -1.89
C ALA A 88 18.05 -23.89 -2.49
N GLU A 89 17.13 -24.36 -1.64
CA GLU A 89 15.81 -24.84 -2.07
C GLU A 89 14.95 -23.70 -2.60
N GLU A 90 14.87 -22.60 -1.86
CA GLU A 90 14.12 -21.40 -2.25
C GLU A 90 14.69 -20.80 -3.54
N LYS A 91 16.02 -20.73 -3.67
CA LYS A 91 16.67 -20.31 -4.91
C LYS A 91 16.21 -21.14 -6.10
N LYS A 92 16.23 -22.47 -5.98
CA LYS A 92 15.82 -23.39 -7.05
C LYS A 92 14.34 -23.22 -7.40
N GLU A 93 13.48 -23.02 -6.41
CA GLU A 93 12.06 -22.76 -6.62
C GLU A 93 11.84 -21.44 -7.39
N LEU A 94 12.49 -20.36 -6.95
CA LEU A 94 12.42 -19.06 -7.60
C LEU A 94 12.98 -19.09 -9.03
N ASP A 95 14.08 -19.81 -9.28
CA ASP A 95 14.64 -19.97 -10.63
C ASP A 95 13.69 -20.71 -11.57
N THR A 96 13.05 -21.77 -11.06
CA THR A 96 12.02 -22.50 -11.82
C THR A 96 10.83 -21.58 -12.13
N PHE A 97 10.40 -20.77 -11.16
CA PHE A 97 9.33 -19.81 -11.36
C PHE A 97 9.70 -18.74 -12.41
N ARG A 98 10.92 -18.20 -12.35
CA ARG A 98 11.44 -17.20 -13.30
C ARG A 98 11.46 -17.75 -14.72
N ALA A 99 11.93 -18.98 -14.91
CA ALA A 99 12.00 -19.60 -16.23
C ALA A 99 10.62 -19.68 -16.93
N ILE A 100 9.55 -19.87 -16.14
CA ILE A 100 8.18 -19.99 -16.65
C ILE A 100 7.51 -18.61 -16.80
N HIS A 101 7.58 -17.78 -15.76
CA HIS A 101 6.77 -16.54 -15.65
C HIS A 101 7.52 -15.28 -16.07
N PHE A 102 8.85 -15.29 -16.03
CA PHE A 102 9.71 -14.15 -16.35
C PHE A 102 10.85 -14.53 -17.30
N PRO A 103 10.56 -15.13 -18.48
CA PRO A 103 11.58 -15.67 -19.37
C PRO A 103 12.60 -14.61 -19.83
N ALA A 104 12.19 -13.34 -19.90
CA ALA A 104 13.09 -12.23 -20.18
C ALA A 104 14.22 -12.11 -19.14
N LEU A 105 13.93 -12.31 -17.84
CA LEU A 105 14.93 -12.25 -16.78
C LEU A 105 15.98 -13.37 -16.91
N THR A 106 15.56 -14.57 -17.30
CA THR A 106 16.46 -15.70 -17.55
C THR A 106 17.38 -15.45 -18.75
N LEU A 107 16.87 -14.80 -19.81
CA LEU A 107 17.69 -14.42 -20.95
C LEU A 107 18.79 -13.42 -20.58
N PHE A 108 18.49 -12.43 -19.74
CA PHE A 108 19.49 -11.46 -19.27
C PHE A 108 20.58 -12.11 -18.41
N ALA A 109 20.21 -13.07 -17.55
CA ALA A 109 21.17 -13.80 -16.73
C ALA A 109 22.16 -14.64 -17.55
N ASN A 110 21.73 -15.19 -18.69
CA ASN A 110 22.58 -16.02 -19.56
C ASN A 110 23.51 -15.20 -20.48
N SER A 111 23.28 -13.89 -20.59
CA SER A 111 24.07 -12.98 -21.42
C SER A 111 25.15 -12.19 -20.64
N THR A 112 25.25 -12.42 -19.34
CA THR A 112 26.24 -11.79 -18.44
C THR A 112 27.20 -12.85 -17.92
#